data_AF-A0A523RC90-F1
#
_entry.id   AF-A0A523RC90-F1
#
_cell.length_a   1.000
_cell.length_b   1.000
_cell.length_c   1.000
_cell.angle_alpha   90.00
_cell.angle_beta   90.00
_cell.angle_gamma   90.00
#
_symmetry.space_group_name_H-M   'P 1'
#
loop_
_entity.id
_entity.type
_entity.pdbx_description
1 polymer ?
#
loop_
_entity_poly.entity_id
_entity_poly.type
_entity_poly.pdbx_seq_one_letter_code
_entity_poly.pdbx_strand_id
1 'polypeptide(L)'
;MLKKLRQNKGQGLVETLIAIGIIVVGLVGVMALVISAVAAGRISKEVVTATNLGREGIEVVREIRDSNWMQEESWTKGIIGGGNVRYARANFNPKENQWKLESTTTTDLFDNEYKLYFSDYYNHDRQGDETSYFRMIEIQKDIAEPDELIIKTHVGWIEQGKQKEIVLENVFSDWLTKREVE
;
A
#
# COMPACT_ATOMS: atom_id res chain seq x y z
N MET A 1 11.55 18.16 80.98
CA MET A 1 11.61 18.10 79.50
C MET A 1 11.40 16.65 79.07
N LEU A 2 10.25 16.31 78.48
CA LEU A 2 10.00 14.98 77.94
C LEU A 2 10.67 14.84 76.56
N LYS A 3 11.59 13.87 76.46
CA LYS A 3 12.38 13.58 75.26
C LYS A 3 11.46 13.01 74.18
N LYS A 4 11.29 13.75 73.08
CA LYS A 4 10.47 13.35 71.93
C LYS A 4 11.09 12.10 71.30
N LEU A 5 10.45 10.94 71.45
CA LEU A 5 10.89 9.70 70.81
C LEU A 5 10.79 9.88 69.29
N ARG A 6 11.93 9.79 68.60
CA ARG A 6 12.04 9.93 67.16
C ARG A 6 11.48 8.65 66.53
N GLN A 7 10.29 8.71 65.94
CA GLN A 7 9.71 7.58 65.19
C GLN A 7 10.49 7.40 63.89
N ASN A 8 11.44 6.46 63.88
CA ASN A 8 12.01 5.95 62.62
C ASN A 8 10.91 5.17 61.92
N LYS A 9 10.38 5.70 60.81
CA LYS A 9 9.43 4.98 59.95
C LYS A 9 10.19 3.85 59.23
N GLY A 10 10.25 2.67 59.85
CA GLY A 10 10.73 1.46 59.19
C GLY A 10 9.68 0.95 58.22
N GLN A 11 10.09 0.58 57.01
CA GLN A 11 9.20 -0.03 56.00
C GLN A 11 8.79 -1.42 56.48
N GLY A 12 7.48 -1.67 56.61
CA GLY A 12 6.96 -2.96 57.05
C GLY A 12 6.92 -3.99 55.91
N LEU A 13 6.99 -5.29 56.23
CA LEU A 13 6.88 -6.38 55.24
C LEU A 13 5.59 -6.27 54.39
N VAL A 14 4.49 -5.86 55.01
CA VAL A 14 3.20 -5.64 54.33
C VAL A 14 3.29 -4.47 53.35
N GLU A 15 4.00 -3.41 53.68
CA GLU A 15 4.19 -2.24 52.81
C GLU A 15 5.04 -2.57 51.59
N THR A 16 6.09 -3.39 51.75
CA THR A 16 6.85 -3.93 50.61
C THR A 16 6.01 -4.82 49.70
N LEU A 17 5.14 -5.66 50.26
CA LEU A 17 4.24 -6.51 49.47
C LEU A 17 3.24 -5.67 48.65
N ILE A 18 2.67 -4.63 49.26
CA ILE A 18 1.79 -3.69 48.56
C ILE A 18 2.55 -2.95 47.45
N ALA A 19 3.77 -2.46 47.73
CA ALA A 19 4.60 -1.78 46.75
C ALA A 19 4.93 -2.68 45.54
N ILE A 20 5.31 -3.93 45.78
CA ILE A 20 5.53 -4.92 44.71
C ILE A 20 4.25 -5.15 43.92
N GLY A 21 3.09 -5.27 44.59
CA GLY A 21 1.80 -5.42 43.92
C GLY A 21 1.49 -4.27 42.95
N ILE A 22 1.73 -3.02 43.38
CA ILE A 22 1.56 -1.83 42.53
C ILE A 22 2.50 -1.88 41.33
N ILE A 23 3.78 -2.25 41.54
CA ILE A 23 4.77 -2.37 40.46
C ILE A 23 4.35 -3.45 39.45
N VAL A 24 3.87 -4.60 39.91
CA VAL A 24 3.42 -5.69 39.03
C VAL A 24 2.22 -5.26 38.18
N VAL A 25 1.22 -4.60 38.78
CA VAL A 25 0.07 -4.07 38.03
C VAL A 25 0.52 -3.04 36.99
N GLY A 26 1.42 -2.14 37.37
CA GLY A 26 2.00 -1.16 36.44
C GLY A 26 2.74 -1.83 35.28
N LEU A 27 3.53 -2.87 35.56
CA LEU A 27 4.28 -3.61 34.55
C LEU A 27 3.36 -4.31 33.55
N VAL A 28 2.27 -4.93 34.02
CA VAL A 28 1.27 -5.55 33.14
C VAL A 28 0.64 -4.50 32.21
N GLY A 29 0.31 -3.32 32.73
CA GLY A 29 -0.20 -2.20 31.92
C GLY A 29 0.76 -1.78 30.81
N VAL A 30 2.06 -1.63 31.15
CA VAL A 30 3.10 -1.30 30.16
C VAL A 30 3.24 -2.39 29.11
N MET A 31 3.24 -3.66 29.50
CA MET A 31 3.34 -4.79 28.56
C MET A 31 2.15 -4.82 27.59
N ALA A 32 0.93 -4.59 28.07
CA ALA A 32 -0.26 -4.52 27.22
C ALA A 32 -0.14 -3.40 26.17
N LEU A 33 0.36 -2.23 26.57
CA LEU A 33 0.59 -1.12 25.65
C LEU A 33 1.64 -1.45 24.59
N VAL A 34 2.74 -2.10 24.97
CA VAL A 34 3.80 -2.52 24.03
C VAL A 34 3.25 -3.49 22.99
N ILE A 35 2.45 -4.48 23.40
CA ILE A 35 1.84 -5.44 22.48
C ILE A 35 0.92 -4.72 21.49
N SER A 36 0.09 -3.80 21.98
CA SER A 36 -0.80 -2.97 21.14
C SER A 36 -0.02 -2.11 20.15
N ALA A 37 1.05 -1.45 20.60
CA ALA A 37 1.89 -0.61 19.75
C ALA A 37 2.57 -1.42 18.63
N VAL A 38 3.07 -2.62 18.93
CA VAL A 38 3.67 -3.51 17.93
C VAL A 38 2.62 -3.96 16.89
N ALA A 39 1.40 -4.29 17.33
CA ALA A 39 0.32 -4.65 16.42
C ALA A 39 -0.07 -3.48 15.49
N ALA A 40 -0.22 -2.27 16.05
CA ALA A 40 -0.50 -1.06 15.28
C ALA A 40 0.62 -0.73 14.28
N GLY A 41 1.89 -0.92 14.68
CA GLY A 41 3.04 -0.72 13.79
C GLY A 41 3.04 -1.66 12.59
N ARG A 42 2.63 -2.92 12.77
CA ARG A 42 2.48 -3.88 11.66
C ARG A 42 1.40 -3.43 10.68
N ILE A 43 0.21 -3.09 11.17
CA ILE A 43 -0.90 -2.59 10.34
C ILE A 43 -0.46 -1.35 9.55
N SER A 44 0.21 -0.41 10.22
CA SER A 44 0.70 0.81 9.57
C SER A 44 1.69 0.50 8.44
N LYS A 45 2.61 -0.45 8.65
CA LYS A 45 3.55 -0.90 7.61
C LYS A 45 2.83 -1.47 6.40
N GLU A 46 1.83 -2.32 6.61
CA GLU A 46 1.04 -2.92 5.51
C GLU A 46 0.33 -1.85 4.69
N VAL A 47 -0.35 -0.90 5.36
CA VAL A 47 -1.06 0.19 4.69
C VAL A 47 -0.11 1.09 3.89
N VAL A 48 1.06 1.44 4.45
CA VAL A 48 2.06 2.26 3.76
C VAL A 48 2.61 1.53 2.54
N THR A 49 2.89 0.23 2.66
CA THR A 49 3.38 -0.59 1.55
C THR A 49 2.32 -0.68 0.45
N ALA A 50 1.08 -1.00 0.80
CA ALA A 50 -0.03 -1.06 -0.15
C ALA A 50 -0.28 0.29 -0.85
N THR A 51 -0.18 1.40 -0.11
CA THR A 51 -0.30 2.76 -0.67
C THR A 51 0.81 3.05 -1.67
N ASN A 52 2.06 2.68 -1.35
CA ASN A 52 3.19 2.89 -2.26
C ASN A 52 3.09 2.03 -3.51
N LEU A 53 2.66 0.77 -3.39
CA LEU A 53 2.35 -0.11 -4.53
C LEU A 53 1.24 0.47 -5.41
N GLY A 54 0.24 1.11 -4.80
CA GLY A 54 -0.82 1.81 -5.52
C GLY A 54 -0.29 3.01 -6.30
N ARG A 55 0.59 3.79 -5.67
CA ARG A 55 1.25 4.94 -6.31
C ARG A 55 2.13 4.51 -7.47
N GLU A 56 2.87 3.42 -7.29
CA GLU A 56 3.67 2.81 -8.35
C GLU A 56 2.80 2.43 -9.56
N GLY A 57 1.63 1.81 -9.35
CA GLY A 57 0.71 1.48 -10.44
C GLY A 57 0.28 2.70 -11.25
N ILE A 58 -0.04 3.82 -10.59
CA ILE A 58 -0.36 5.09 -11.26
C ILE A 58 0.87 5.64 -12.02
N GLU A 59 2.05 5.57 -11.41
CA GLU A 59 3.29 6.05 -12.02
C GLU A 59 3.67 5.26 -13.27
N VAL A 60 3.42 3.95 -13.28
CA VAL A 60 3.61 3.11 -14.48
C VAL A 60 2.75 3.59 -15.65
N VAL A 61 1.48 3.92 -15.39
CA VAL A 61 0.60 4.44 -16.45
C VAL A 61 1.08 5.82 -16.93
N ARG A 62 1.57 6.66 -16.01
CA ARG A 62 2.16 7.96 -16.36
C ARG A 62 3.41 7.80 -17.22
N GLU A 63 4.32 6.90 -16.85
CA GLU A 63 5.55 6.65 -17.58
C GLU A 63 5.25 6.22 -19.02
N ILE A 64 4.33 5.26 -19.21
CA ILE A 64 3.92 4.81 -20.54
C ILE A 64 3.36 5.98 -21.37
N ARG A 65 2.51 6.82 -20.77
CA ARG A 65 1.97 8.01 -21.43
C ARG A 65 3.07 8.98 -21.87
N ASP A 66 3.94 9.35 -20.93
CA ASP A 66 4.97 10.35 -21.17
C ASP A 66 5.99 9.83 -22.21
N SER A 67 6.28 8.52 -22.18
CA SER A 67 7.06 7.81 -23.19
C SER A 67 6.41 7.81 -24.57
N ASN A 68 5.08 7.69 -24.66
CA ASN A 68 4.36 7.81 -25.94
C ASN A 68 4.46 9.23 -26.51
N TRP A 69 4.32 10.27 -25.68
CA TRP A 69 4.48 11.65 -26.13
C TRP A 69 5.89 11.92 -26.67
N MET A 70 6.94 11.41 -26.01
CA MET A 70 8.31 11.54 -26.48
C MET A 70 8.57 10.83 -27.82
N GLN A 71 7.75 9.84 -28.16
CA GLN A 71 7.84 9.07 -29.40
C GLN A 71 6.91 9.59 -30.50
N GLU A 72 6.21 10.72 -30.27
CA GLU A 72 5.20 11.28 -31.20
C GLU A 72 4.06 10.28 -31.50
N GLU A 73 3.76 9.40 -30.54
CA GLU A 73 2.69 8.41 -30.62
C GLU A 73 1.45 8.89 -29.87
N SER A 74 0.30 8.25 -30.09
CA SER A 74 -0.88 8.51 -29.27
C SER A 74 -0.56 8.26 -27.80
N TRP A 75 -0.83 9.23 -26.93
CA TRP A 75 -0.55 9.16 -25.50
C TRP A 75 -1.20 7.96 -24.82
N THR A 76 -2.31 7.46 -25.38
CA THR A 76 -3.07 6.30 -24.89
C THR A 76 -2.52 4.94 -25.37
N LYS A 77 -1.52 4.92 -26.26
CA LYS A 77 -0.97 3.71 -26.86
C LYS A 77 -0.45 2.77 -25.77
N GLY A 78 -0.91 1.52 -25.78
CA GLY A 78 -0.56 0.53 -24.76
C GLY A 78 -1.23 0.71 -23.39
N ILE A 79 -1.98 1.81 -23.17
CA ILE A 79 -2.76 2.07 -21.95
C ILE A 79 -4.20 1.60 -22.16
N ILE A 80 -4.85 2.02 -23.24
CA ILE A 80 -6.25 1.64 -23.49
C ILE A 80 -6.40 0.24 -24.08
N GLY A 81 -7.49 -0.43 -23.72
CA GLY A 81 -7.91 -1.71 -24.31
C GLY A 81 -9.00 -1.54 -25.36
N GLY A 82 -9.50 -2.65 -25.91
CA GLY A 82 -10.60 -2.65 -26.88
C GLY A 82 -11.96 -2.22 -26.30
N GLY A 83 -12.15 -2.28 -24.98
CA GLY A 83 -13.37 -1.86 -24.29
C GLY A 83 -13.30 -0.46 -23.66
N ASN A 84 -14.37 -0.10 -22.93
CA ASN A 84 -14.45 1.13 -22.12
C ASN A 84 -13.66 1.03 -20.81
N VAL A 85 -13.60 -0.18 -20.25
CA VAL A 85 -12.82 -0.50 -19.05
C VAL A 85 -11.79 -1.56 -19.43
N ARG A 86 -10.57 -1.38 -18.95
CA ARG A 86 -9.49 -2.37 -19.03
C ARG A 86 -8.95 -2.64 -17.65
N TYR A 87 -8.87 -3.93 -17.30
CA TYR A 87 -8.12 -4.39 -16.15
C TYR A 87 -6.76 -4.91 -16.61
N ALA A 88 -5.71 -4.48 -15.95
CA ALA A 88 -4.35 -4.79 -16.33
C ALA A 88 -3.43 -4.97 -15.12
N ARG A 89 -2.32 -5.64 -15.37
CA ARG A 89 -1.17 -5.72 -14.46
C ARG A 89 0.02 -5.00 -15.07
N ALA A 90 0.83 -4.37 -14.23
CA ALA A 90 2.05 -3.71 -14.64
C ALA A 90 3.22 -4.68 -14.61
N ASN A 91 3.85 -4.91 -15.76
CA ASN A 91 5.04 -5.75 -15.88
C ASN A 91 6.23 -4.92 -16.37
N PHE A 92 7.35 -5.01 -15.66
CA PHE A 92 8.58 -4.32 -16.02
C PHE A 92 9.50 -5.28 -16.78
N ASN A 93 9.93 -4.88 -17.98
CA ASN A 93 10.92 -5.63 -18.75
C ASN A 93 12.33 -5.05 -18.48
N PRO A 94 13.18 -5.72 -17.69
CA PRO A 94 14.50 -5.20 -17.34
C PRO A 94 15.47 -5.15 -18.54
N LYS A 95 15.22 -5.90 -19.62
CA LYS A 95 16.08 -5.88 -20.82
C LYS A 95 15.85 -4.65 -21.68
N GLU A 96 14.59 -4.21 -21.76
CA GLU A 96 14.17 -3.04 -22.54
C GLU A 96 14.09 -1.77 -21.67
N ASN A 97 14.19 -1.93 -20.33
CA ASN A 97 13.99 -0.86 -19.35
C ASN A 97 12.66 -0.12 -19.56
N GLN A 98 11.59 -0.87 -19.79
CA GLN A 98 10.27 -0.35 -20.14
C GLN A 98 9.18 -1.07 -19.35
N TRP A 99 8.15 -0.30 -18.97
CA TRP A 99 6.93 -0.86 -18.42
C TRP A 99 5.94 -1.23 -19.53
N LYS A 100 5.21 -2.31 -19.31
CA LYS A 100 4.09 -2.73 -20.16
C LYS A 100 2.89 -3.07 -19.29
N LEU A 101 1.72 -2.67 -19.76
CA LEU A 101 0.45 -3.09 -19.19
C LEU A 101 -0.01 -4.33 -19.94
N GLU A 102 -0.15 -5.43 -19.21
CA GLU A 102 -0.70 -6.68 -19.72
C GLU A 102 -2.17 -6.77 -19.32
N SER A 103 -3.06 -7.00 -20.29
CA SER A 103 -4.48 -7.14 -20.00
C SER A 103 -4.75 -8.43 -19.25
N THR A 104 -5.68 -8.36 -18.31
CA THR A 104 -6.12 -9.49 -17.50
C THR A 104 -7.57 -9.86 -17.82
N THR A 105 -7.93 -11.12 -17.60
CA THR A 105 -9.27 -11.67 -17.90
C THR A 105 -10.24 -11.63 -16.71
N THR A 106 -9.73 -11.44 -15.50
CA THR A 106 -10.51 -11.45 -14.25
C THR A 106 -10.65 -10.06 -13.65
N THR A 107 -11.76 -9.83 -12.94
CA THR A 107 -11.99 -8.61 -12.14
C THR A 107 -11.81 -8.85 -10.65
N ASP A 108 -11.48 -10.09 -10.24
CA ASP A 108 -11.22 -10.42 -8.85
C ASP A 108 -9.78 -10.03 -8.48
N LEU A 109 -9.64 -8.99 -7.65
CA LEU A 109 -8.35 -8.48 -7.16
C LEU A 109 -7.51 -9.56 -6.48
N PHE A 110 -8.13 -10.55 -5.83
CA PHE A 110 -7.41 -11.60 -5.09
C PHE A 110 -7.10 -12.84 -5.94
N ASP A 111 -7.32 -12.76 -7.25
CA ASP A 111 -6.85 -13.78 -8.17
C ASP A 111 -5.31 -13.82 -8.23
N ASN A 112 -4.76 -15.00 -8.50
CA ASN A 112 -3.33 -15.21 -8.64
C ASN A 112 -2.71 -14.44 -9.81
N GLU A 113 -3.50 -13.92 -10.75
CA GLU A 113 -3.03 -13.06 -11.84
C GLU A 113 -2.54 -11.69 -11.36
N TYR A 114 -3.13 -11.17 -10.27
CA TYR A 114 -2.77 -9.88 -9.65
C TYR A 114 -1.81 -10.00 -8.47
N LYS A 115 -1.50 -11.23 -8.06
CA LYS A 115 -0.59 -11.48 -6.94
C LYS A 115 0.79 -10.91 -7.22
N LEU A 116 1.38 -10.28 -6.19
CA LEU A 116 2.72 -9.73 -6.24
C LEU A 116 3.72 -10.68 -5.59
N TYR A 117 4.86 -10.81 -6.26
CA TYR A 117 6.05 -11.50 -5.79
C TYR A 117 7.17 -10.46 -5.65
N PHE A 118 8.04 -10.67 -4.67
CA PHE A 118 9.16 -9.79 -4.41
C PHE A 118 10.46 -10.49 -4.83
N SER A 119 11.24 -9.82 -5.66
CA SER A 119 12.63 -10.19 -5.93
C SER A 119 13.49 -8.96 -5.62
N ASP A 120 13.98 -8.24 -6.62
CA ASP A 120 14.57 -6.90 -6.41
C ASP A 120 13.50 -5.79 -6.37
N TYR A 121 12.35 -6.05 -6.98
CA TYR A 121 11.18 -5.18 -7.04
C TYR A 121 9.90 -6.03 -7.02
N TYR A 122 8.75 -5.38 -6.76
CA TYR A 122 7.45 -6.04 -6.80
C TYR A 122 7.03 -6.30 -8.24
N ASN A 123 6.76 -7.56 -8.55
CA ASN A 123 6.36 -7.98 -9.89
C ASN A 123 5.28 -9.07 -9.81
N HIS A 124 4.79 -9.51 -10.97
CA HIS A 124 3.78 -10.56 -11.08
C HIS A 124 4.40 -11.91 -11.52
N ASP A 125 5.73 -12.04 -11.49
CA ASP A 125 6.43 -13.26 -11.86
C ASP A 125 6.48 -14.23 -10.67
N ARG A 126 6.06 -15.48 -10.90
CA ARG A 126 5.96 -16.53 -9.86
C ARG A 126 7.32 -17.10 -9.42
N GLN A 127 8.41 -16.40 -9.72
CA GLN A 127 9.79 -16.82 -9.45
C GLN A 127 10.38 -16.16 -8.19
N GLY A 128 9.76 -15.10 -7.67
CA GLY A 128 10.20 -14.40 -6.45
C GLY A 128 9.60 -14.91 -5.14
N ASP A 129 9.90 -14.22 -4.05
CA ASP A 129 9.31 -14.45 -2.73
C ASP A 129 7.81 -14.10 -2.78
N GLU A 130 6.99 -15.04 -2.35
CA GLU A 130 5.54 -14.85 -2.30
C GLU A 130 5.17 -13.76 -1.29
N THR A 131 4.40 -12.76 -1.75
CA THR A 131 3.90 -11.70 -0.86
C THR A 131 2.40 -11.86 -0.61
N SER A 132 1.91 -11.18 0.42
CA SER A 132 0.48 -11.07 0.74
C SER A 132 -0.26 -10.04 -0.12
N TYR A 133 0.45 -9.30 -1.00
CA TYR A 133 -0.10 -8.20 -1.76
C TYR A 133 -0.59 -8.63 -3.14
N PHE A 134 -1.62 -7.95 -3.60
CA PHE A 134 -2.23 -8.07 -4.93
C PHE A 134 -2.39 -6.68 -5.50
N ARG A 135 -2.16 -6.50 -6.80
CA ARG A 135 -2.30 -5.21 -7.48
C ARG A 135 -3.00 -5.38 -8.82
N MET A 136 -4.06 -4.61 -9.01
CA MET A 136 -4.81 -4.49 -10.25
C MET A 136 -4.88 -3.02 -10.66
N ILE A 137 -4.67 -2.74 -11.94
CA ILE A 137 -4.85 -1.41 -12.52
C ILE A 137 -6.12 -1.45 -13.38
N GLU A 138 -7.11 -0.67 -13.00
CA GLU A 138 -8.32 -0.42 -13.75
C GLU A 138 -8.19 0.91 -14.51
N ILE A 139 -8.48 0.86 -15.80
CA ILE A 139 -8.36 1.97 -16.74
C ILE A 139 -9.73 2.17 -17.35
N GLN A 140 -10.38 3.29 -17.03
CA GLN A 140 -11.71 3.63 -17.51
C GLN A 140 -11.60 4.80 -18.50
N LYS A 141 -12.20 4.62 -19.69
CA LYS A 141 -12.40 5.70 -20.65
C LYS A 141 -13.64 6.48 -20.26
N ASP A 142 -13.54 7.80 -20.16
CA ASP A 142 -14.72 8.64 -20.06
C ASP A 142 -15.30 8.86 -21.46
N ILE A 143 -16.59 8.55 -21.63
CA ILE A 143 -17.31 8.73 -22.89
C ILE A 143 -17.73 10.20 -23.06
N ALA A 144 -17.94 10.92 -21.95
CA ALA A 144 -18.26 12.34 -21.96
C ALA A 144 -17.02 13.20 -22.25
N GLU A 145 -15.86 12.76 -21.78
CA GLU A 145 -14.58 13.44 -21.92
C GLU A 145 -13.54 12.49 -22.56
N PRO A 146 -13.57 12.30 -23.90
CA PRO A 146 -12.74 11.31 -24.59
C PRO A 146 -11.22 11.57 -24.49
N ASP A 147 -10.83 12.76 -24.05
CA ASP A 147 -9.45 13.16 -23.82
C ASP A 147 -8.97 12.86 -22.38
N GLU A 148 -9.81 12.27 -21.54
CA GLU A 148 -9.51 11.91 -20.16
C GLU A 148 -9.60 10.39 -19.92
N LEU A 149 -8.66 9.87 -19.15
CA LEU A 149 -8.62 8.49 -18.67
C LEU A 149 -8.60 8.48 -17.15
N ILE A 150 -9.54 7.78 -16.55
CA ILE A 150 -9.59 7.55 -15.10
C ILE A 150 -8.84 6.27 -14.81
N ILE A 151 -7.78 6.37 -14.02
CA ILE A 151 -6.93 5.26 -13.61
C ILE A 151 -7.17 4.98 -12.14
N LYS A 152 -7.57 3.75 -11.82
CA LYS A 152 -7.72 3.27 -10.45
C LYS A 152 -6.75 2.12 -10.22
N THR A 153 -5.85 2.28 -9.26
CA THR A 153 -4.98 1.19 -8.82
C THR A 153 -5.53 0.62 -7.54
N HIS A 154 -5.98 -0.64 -7.62
CA HIS A 154 -6.47 -1.43 -6.50
C HIS A 154 -5.31 -2.24 -5.94
N VAL A 155 -5.07 -2.10 -4.64
CA VAL A 155 -4.07 -2.90 -3.94
C VAL A 155 -4.72 -3.62 -2.77
N GLY A 156 -4.70 -4.94 -2.85
CA GLY A 156 -5.28 -5.84 -1.85
C GLY A 156 -4.20 -6.53 -1.02
N TRP A 157 -4.49 -6.82 0.24
CA TRP A 157 -3.66 -7.73 1.05
C TRP A 157 -4.50 -8.52 2.04
N ILE A 158 -3.96 -9.64 2.49
CA ILE A 158 -4.61 -10.51 3.48
C ILE A 158 -3.98 -10.27 4.86
N GLU A 159 -4.77 -9.78 5.80
CA GLU A 159 -4.38 -9.57 7.19
C GLU A 159 -5.24 -10.42 8.12
N GLN A 160 -4.62 -11.36 8.86
CA GLN A 160 -5.32 -12.28 9.77
C GLN A 160 -6.51 -13.02 9.12
N GLY A 161 -6.35 -13.42 7.85
CA GLY A 161 -7.40 -14.10 7.08
C GLY A 161 -8.51 -13.18 6.55
N LYS A 162 -8.42 -11.86 6.78
CA LYS A 162 -9.33 -10.88 6.21
C LYS A 162 -8.69 -10.17 5.03
N GLN A 163 -9.44 -10.08 3.94
CA GLN A 163 -9.06 -9.27 2.79
C GLN A 163 -9.21 -7.78 3.13
N LYS A 164 -8.19 -7.01 2.78
CA LYS A 164 -8.11 -5.55 2.89
C LYS A 164 -7.76 -4.99 1.53
N GLU A 165 -8.24 -3.78 1.25
CA GLU A 165 -8.03 -3.11 -0.02
C GLU A 165 -7.85 -1.62 0.20
N ILE A 166 -6.99 -1.02 -0.61
CA ILE A 166 -6.91 0.42 -0.83
C ILE A 166 -7.00 0.69 -2.34
N VAL A 167 -7.72 1.74 -2.71
CA VAL A 167 -7.86 2.19 -4.10
C VAL A 167 -7.31 3.59 -4.20
N LEU A 168 -6.37 3.79 -5.12
CA LEU A 168 -5.88 5.11 -5.49
C LEU A 168 -6.39 5.45 -6.88
N GLU A 169 -6.92 6.66 -7.03
CA GLU A 169 -7.48 7.15 -8.28
C GLU A 169 -6.67 8.34 -8.78
N ASN A 170 -6.47 8.40 -10.09
CA ASN A 170 -5.93 9.58 -10.76
C ASN A 170 -6.56 9.72 -12.15
N VAL A 171 -6.65 10.96 -12.65
CA VAL A 171 -7.15 11.27 -13.97
C VAL A 171 -5.99 11.76 -14.83
N PHE A 172 -5.81 11.16 -15.99
CA PHE A 172 -4.84 11.61 -16.98
C PHE A 172 -5.55 12.20 -18.19
N SER A 173 -5.03 13.30 -18.71
CA SER A 173 -5.55 13.96 -19.90
C SER A 173 -4.47 14.27 -20.93
N ASP A 174 -4.89 14.50 -22.17
CA ASP A 174 -4.02 14.95 -23.26
C ASP A 174 -3.83 16.48 -23.26
N TRP A 175 -3.02 16.99 -22.33
CA TRP A 175 -2.77 18.43 -22.27
C TRP A 175 -1.63 18.89 -23.22
N LEU A 176 -0.74 17.98 -23.63
CA LEU A 176 0.41 18.33 -24.47
C LEU A 176 -0.03 18.62 -25.91
N THR A 177 -0.80 17.71 -26.52
CA THR A 177 -1.30 17.87 -27.89
C THR A 177 -2.24 19.07 -28.01
N LYS A 178 -3.05 19.36 -26.97
CA LYS A 178 -3.95 20.51 -26.95
C LYS A 178 -3.25 21.86 -27.07
N ARG A 179 -1.99 21.96 -26.60
CA ARG A 179 -1.24 23.21 -26.59
C ARG A 179 -0.63 23.59 -27.95
N GLU A 180 -0.52 22.66 -28.88
CA GLU A 180 -0.04 22.93 -30.24
C GLU A 180 -1.14 23.42 -31.20
N VAL A 181 -2.41 23.31 -30.77
CA VAL A 181 -3.59 23.64 -31.59
C VAL A 181 -4.13 25.06 -31.28
N GLU A 182 -3.69 25.68 -30.18
CA GLU A 182 -3.96 27.10 -29.82
C GLU A 182 -2.81 28.03 -30.24
#